data_AF-A0A225NYY6-F1
#
_entry.id   AF-A0A225NYY6-F1
#
_cell.length_a   1.000
_cell.length_b   1.000
_cell.length_c   1.000
_cell.angle_alpha   90.00
_cell.angle_beta   90.00
_cell.angle_gamma   90.00
#
_symmetry.space_group_name_H-M   'P 1'
#
loop_
_entity.id
_entity.type
_entity.pdbx_description
1 polymer ?
#
loop_
_entity_poly.entity_id
_entity_poly.type
_entity_poly.pdbx_seq_one_letter_code
_entity_poly.pdbx_strand_id
1 'polypeptide(L)'
;MRAHPIRTGPRIAVLALALLAGPALAQDPSAASGETSLQGLGERAAPTAAQDDGLAACIANRDRLARFTTDLSARLADTQAGCAARVTEETEPLTRALSICEEEVDQHQRTNITLNDRLLACETAPRTDPDRIAALEAEVARLTERLANAGLGAEPGYGYAGGSVWSSFVAGDELDRVQGSLPRLPVEDCPAALDWLAAQDGADRAVRTEVWVWDGETPQICRRGADETPGLAPARPQDEAHVVIFR
;
A
#
# COMPACT_ATOMS: atom_id res chain seq x y z
N MET A 1 6.81 -31.66 17.50
CA MET A 1 5.93 -30.50 17.77
C MET A 1 6.62 -29.59 18.77
N ARG A 2 7.25 -28.50 18.31
CA ARG A 2 7.92 -27.51 19.17
C ARG A 2 7.07 -26.25 19.17
N ALA A 3 6.56 -25.87 20.33
CA ALA A 3 5.85 -24.62 20.54
C ALA A 3 6.82 -23.44 20.43
N HIS A 4 6.52 -22.48 19.56
CA HIS A 4 7.24 -21.21 19.52
C HIS A 4 6.59 -20.22 20.50
N PRO A 5 7.39 -19.50 21.31
CA PRO A 5 6.86 -18.51 22.24
C PRO A 5 6.43 -17.25 21.47
N ILE A 6 5.24 -16.76 21.83
CA ILE A 6 4.67 -15.50 21.36
C ILE A 6 5.58 -14.36 21.84
N ARG A 7 6.23 -13.68 20.90
CA ARG A 7 6.97 -12.43 21.15
C ARG A 7 5.96 -11.35 21.50
N THR A 8 5.96 -10.97 22.77
CA THR A 8 5.36 -9.74 23.28
C THR A 8 6.01 -8.53 22.62
N GLY A 9 5.21 -7.74 21.90
CA GLY A 9 5.62 -6.46 21.32
C GLY A 9 5.92 -5.40 22.39
N PRO A 10 6.60 -4.31 22.02
CA PRO A 10 7.06 -3.30 22.96
C PRO A 10 5.85 -2.57 23.55
N ARG A 11 5.71 -2.65 24.88
CA ARG A 11 4.84 -1.78 25.66
C ARG A 11 5.39 -0.36 25.53
N ILE A 12 4.82 0.43 24.62
CA ILE A 12 5.02 1.89 24.62
C ILE A 12 4.30 2.40 25.87
N ALA A 13 5.08 2.73 26.88
CA ALA A 13 4.60 3.41 28.07
C ALA A 13 4.12 4.81 27.65
N VAL A 14 2.81 4.98 27.51
CA VAL A 14 2.18 6.30 27.42
C VAL A 14 2.40 6.97 28.77
N LEU A 15 3.35 7.91 28.79
CA LEU A 15 3.58 8.79 29.92
C LEU A 15 2.36 9.71 30.05
N ALA A 16 1.43 9.36 30.93
CA ALA A 16 0.35 10.25 31.32
C ALA A 16 0.94 11.42 32.14
N LEU A 17 1.19 12.54 31.46
CA LEU A 17 1.56 13.79 32.11
C LEU A 17 0.27 14.41 32.69
N ALA A 18 -0.06 14.03 33.93
CA ALA A 18 -1.07 14.69 34.72
C ALA A 18 -0.58 16.10 35.08
N LEU A 19 -0.93 17.10 34.25
CA LEU A 19 -0.79 18.50 34.61
C LEU A 19 -1.88 18.85 35.62
N LEU A 20 -1.43 18.97 36.86
CA LEU A 20 -2.13 19.51 38.01
C LEU A 20 -2.77 20.86 37.66
N ALA A 21 -4.07 20.85 37.38
CA ALA A 21 -4.93 22.00 37.56
C ALA A 21 -5.13 22.18 39.08
N GLY A 22 -4.24 22.95 39.72
CA GLY A 22 -4.44 23.47 41.06
C GLY A 22 -4.92 24.93 40.98
N PRO A 23 -6.08 25.31 41.54
CA PRO A 23 -6.47 26.69 41.64
C PRO A 23 -5.66 27.33 42.77
N ALA A 24 -4.72 28.21 42.44
CA ALA A 24 -4.14 29.09 43.45
C ALA A 24 -5.18 30.17 43.78
N LEU A 25 -5.97 29.89 44.81
CA LEU A 25 -6.78 30.85 45.55
C LEU A 25 -5.94 32.09 45.87
N ALA A 26 -6.37 33.23 45.35
CA ALA A 26 -5.95 34.53 45.85
C ALA A 26 -6.41 34.63 47.31
N GLN A 27 -5.47 34.48 48.25
CA GLN A 27 -5.70 34.80 49.66
C GLN A 27 -5.56 36.31 49.85
N ASP A 28 -6.69 36.94 50.16
CA ASP A 28 -6.80 38.25 50.78
C ASP A 28 -6.01 38.28 52.11
N PRO A 29 -5.09 39.23 52.34
CA PRO A 29 -4.61 39.52 53.68
C PRO A 29 -5.41 40.69 54.25
N SER A 30 -6.54 40.38 54.89
CA SER A 30 -7.15 41.25 55.88
C SER A 30 -7.22 40.53 57.23
N ALA A 31 -6.87 41.28 58.28
CA ALA A 31 -7.01 40.99 59.70
C ALA A 31 -5.97 40.06 60.36
N ALA A 32 -4.91 40.68 60.89
CA ALA A 32 -4.33 40.28 62.16
C ALA A 32 -4.15 41.53 63.04
N SER A 33 -5.16 41.76 63.87
CA SER A 33 -5.17 42.70 64.99
C SER A 33 -4.13 42.23 66.02
N GLY A 34 -3.14 43.07 66.32
CA GLY A 34 -2.26 42.92 67.47
C GLY A 34 -2.21 44.24 68.22
N GLU A 35 -2.95 44.31 69.32
CA GLU A 35 -2.85 45.40 70.28
C GLU A 35 -1.44 45.42 70.89
N THR A 36 -0.77 46.57 70.88
CA THR A 36 0.22 46.89 71.91
C THR A 36 0.13 48.37 72.22
N SER A 37 -0.41 48.62 73.42
CA SER A 37 -0.45 49.91 74.08
C SER A 37 0.97 50.35 74.47
N LEU A 38 1.40 51.53 74.03
CA LEU A 38 2.44 52.31 74.71
C LEU A 38 2.10 53.80 74.58
N GLN A 39 1.67 54.36 75.70
CA GLN A 39 1.59 55.79 75.96
C GLN A 39 2.96 56.43 75.78
N GLY A 40 3.00 57.51 75.01
CA GLY A 40 4.17 58.37 74.84
C GLY A 40 3.78 59.62 74.07
N LEU A 41 3.22 60.61 74.79
CA LEU A 41 2.99 61.96 74.27
C LEU A 41 4.36 62.62 74.01
N GLY A 42 4.87 62.42 72.80
CA GLY A 42 5.98 63.18 72.23
C GLY A 42 5.46 64.05 71.09
N GLU A 43 5.70 65.35 71.21
CA GLU A 43 5.48 66.41 70.22
C GLU A 43 5.43 65.93 68.77
N ARG A 44 4.23 66.01 68.17
CA ARG A 44 3.99 65.74 66.77
C ARG A 44 4.48 66.94 65.96
N ALA A 45 5.78 66.98 65.69
CA ALA A 45 6.32 67.83 64.64
C ALA A 45 5.62 67.47 63.32
N ALA A 46 5.17 68.48 62.58
CA ALA A 46 4.58 68.30 61.26
C ALA A 46 5.55 67.51 60.37
N PRO A 47 5.06 66.53 59.57
CA PRO A 47 5.92 65.79 58.67
C PRO A 47 6.59 66.78 57.71
N THR A 48 7.92 66.82 57.75
CA THR A 48 8.73 67.61 56.82
C THR A 48 8.58 67.03 55.42
N ALA A 49 8.42 67.90 54.41
CA ALA A 49 8.20 67.57 52.99
C ALA A 49 9.11 66.46 52.41
N ALA A 50 10.28 66.21 52.99
CA ALA A 50 11.18 65.12 52.61
C ALA A 50 10.63 63.69 52.87
N GLN A 51 9.66 63.52 53.79
CA GLN A 51 8.98 62.23 54.01
C GLN A 51 7.89 61.95 52.97
N ASP A 52 7.22 63.00 52.48
CA ASP A 52 6.18 62.88 51.44
C ASP A 52 6.80 62.51 50.08
N ASP A 53 7.99 63.02 49.77
CA ASP A 53 8.73 62.65 48.56
C ASP A 53 9.17 61.17 48.56
N GLY A 54 9.57 60.64 49.72
CA GLY A 54 9.93 59.22 49.87
C GLY A 54 8.73 58.28 49.73
N LEU A 55 7.56 58.67 50.24
CA LEU A 55 6.32 57.92 50.10
C LEU A 55 5.81 57.93 48.65
N ALA A 56 5.85 59.09 47.98
CA ALA A 56 5.46 59.21 46.58
C ALA A 56 6.35 58.34 45.66
N ALA A 57 7.66 58.33 45.89
CA ALA A 57 8.59 57.46 45.16
C ALA A 57 8.32 55.97 45.41
N CYS A 58 7.96 55.59 46.64
CA CYS A 58 7.60 54.21 46.99
C CYS A 58 6.32 53.76 46.27
N ILE A 59 5.28 54.60 46.26
CA ILE A 59 4.02 54.32 45.55
C ILE A 59 4.27 54.19 44.04
N ALA A 60 5.07 55.09 43.45
CA ALA A 60 5.44 55.02 42.04
C ALA A 60 6.20 53.72 41.70
N ASN A 61 7.12 53.29 42.57
CA ASN A 61 7.84 52.02 42.40
C ASN A 61 6.92 50.81 42.53
N ARG A 62 5.98 50.82 43.49
CA ARG A 62 4.97 49.76 43.64
C ARG A 62 4.10 49.65 42.40
N ASP A 63 3.63 50.78 41.86
CA ASP A 63 2.78 50.79 40.68
C ASP A 63 3.56 50.37 39.43
N ARG A 64 4.85 50.73 39.31
CA ARG A 64 5.74 50.25 38.25
C ARG A 64 5.96 48.73 38.35
N LEU A 65 6.17 48.21 39.56
CA LEU A 65 6.30 46.77 39.79
C LEU A 65 5.01 46.03 39.44
N ALA A 66 3.85 46.54 39.86
CA ALA A 66 2.55 45.96 39.55
C ALA A 66 2.33 45.88 38.03
N ARG A 67 2.58 46.97 37.29
CA ARG A 67 2.50 46.98 35.81
C ARG A 67 3.46 45.99 35.17
N PHE A 68 4.70 45.93 35.67
CA PHE A 68 5.69 44.97 35.18
C PHE A 68 5.24 43.52 35.40
N THR A 69 4.71 43.20 36.57
CA THR A 69 4.19 41.85 36.85
C THR A 69 2.98 41.51 35.98
N THR A 70 2.09 42.46 35.72
CA THR A 70 0.95 42.25 34.82
C THR A 70 1.38 42.05 33.36
N ASP A 71 2.35 42.85 32.87
CA ASP A 71 2.92 42.67 31.53
C ASP A 71 3.64 41.32 31.41
N LEU A 72 4.42 40.93 32.43
CA LEU A 72 5.08 39.63 32.44
C LEU A 72 4.08 38.48 32.46
N SER A 73 3.02 38.57 33.27
CA SER A 73 1.98 37.53 33.31
C SER A 73 1.23 37.43 31.98
N ALA A 74 0.97 38.55 31.31
CA ALA A 74 0.33 38.55 30.00
C ALA A 74 1.22 37.86 28.95
N ARG A 75 2.51 38.22 28.88
CA ARG A 75 3.47 37.57 27.96
C ARG A 75 3.64 36.08 28.25
N LEU A 76 3.60 35.69 29.52
CA LEU A 76 3.69 34.29 29.91
C LEU A 76 2.44 33.51 29.49
N ALA A 77 1.25 34.10 29.63
CA ALA A 77 0.01 33.52 29.13
C ALA A 77 0.02 33.40 27.58
N ASP A 78 0.46 34.43 26.87
CA ASP A 78 0.55 34.42 25.40
C ASP A 78 1.55 33.35 24.90
N THR A 79 2.71 33.24 25.54
CA THR A 79 3.70 32.20 25.19
C THR A 79 3.20 30.80 25.52
N GLN A 80 2.50 30.61 26.64
CA GLN A 80 1.86 29.33 26.97
C GLN A 80 0.79 28.95 25.94
N ALA A 81 -0.08 29.89 25.56
CA ALA A 81 -1.10 29.67 24.54
C ALA A 81 -0.47 29.33 23.18
N GLY A 82 0.60 30.05 22.77
CA GLY A 82 1.32 29.78 21.54
C GLY A 82 2.09 28.45 21.53
N CYS A 83 2.58 27.98 22.67
CA CYS A 83 3.16 26.64 22.81
C CYS A 83 2.08 25.55 22.72
N ALA A 84 0.96 25.71 23.42
CA ALA A 84 -0.15 24.76 23.38
C ALA A 84 -0.73 24.63 21.95
N ALA A 85 -0.88 25.75 21.24
CA ALA A 85 -1.34 25.76 19.85
C ALA A 85 -0.39 24.98 18.93
N ARG A 86 0.93 25.22 19.01
CA ARG A 86 1.93 24.50 18.21
C ARG A 86 1.95 23.01 18.50
N VAL A 87 1.90 22.61 19.77
CA VAL A 87 1.84 21.19 20.15
C VAL A 87 0.58 20.55 19.57
N THR A 88 -0.56 21.24 19.61
CA THR A 88 -1.82 20.71 19.06
C THR A 88 -1.73 20.58 17.53
N GLU A 89 -1.21 21.61 16.85
CA GLU A 89 -1.02 21.62 15.40
C GLU A 89 -0.08 20.50 14.92
N GLU A 90 0.97 20.16 15.68
CA GLU A 90 1.90 19.07 15.35
C GLU A 90 1.35 17.69 15.72
N THR A 91 0.62 17.56 16.83
CA THR A 91 0.16 16.24 17.34
C THR A 91 -1.15 15.77 16.72
N GLU A 92 -2.04 16.67 16.29
CA GLU A 92 -3.29 16.32 15.60
C GLU A 92 -3.06 15.50 14.31
N PRO A 93 -2.20 15.92 13.36
CA PRO A 93 -1.97 15.15 12.14
C PRO A 93 -1.33 13.79 12.43
N LEU A 94 -0.44 13.70 13.43
CA LEU A 94 0.17 12.44 13.84
C LEU A 94 -0.85 11.49 14.46
N THR A 95 -1.77 12.00 15.28
CA THR A 95 -2.85 11.21 15.89
C THR A 95 -3.81 10.70 14.82
N ARG A 96 -4.14 11.53 13.82
CA ARG A 96 -4.95 11.13 12.67
C ARG A 96 -4.24 10.08 11.81
N ALA A 97 -2.95 10.26 11.54
CA ALA A 97 -2.17 9.26 10.79
C ALA A 97 -2.11 7.92 11.53
N LEU A 98 -1.92 7.95 12.86
CA LEU A 98 -1.94 6.73 13.69
C LEU A 98 -3.29 6.01 13.60
N SER A 99 -4.42 6.74 13.69
CA SER A 99 -5.74 6.10 13.58
C SER A 99 -5.97 5.45 12.22
N ILE A 100 -5.50 6.08 11.14
CA ILE A 100 -5.57 5.49 9.79
C ILE A 100 -4.74 4.20 9.73
N CYS A 101 -3.52 4.21 10.25
CA CYS A 101 -2.69 3.01 10.29
C CYS A 101 -3.32 1.89 11.13
N GLU A 102 -3.98 2.22 12.25
CA GLU A 102 -4.71 1.24 13.06
C GLU A 102 -5.89 0.63 12.29
N GLU A 103 -6.68 1.45 11.58
CA GLU A 103 -7.77 0.99 10.72
C GLU A 103 -7.29 0.08 9.58
N GLU A 104 -6.16 0.41 8.94
CA GLU A 104 -5.53 -0.40 7.90
C GLU A 104 -5.06 -1.75 8.45
N VAL A 105 -4.43 -1.78 9.64
CA VAL A 105 -4.02 -3.01 10.30
C VAL A 105 -5.23 -3.90 10.59
N ASP A 106 -6.32 -3.34 11.11
CA ASP A 106 -7.56 -4.07 11.38
C ASP A 106 -8.23 -4.58 10.11
N GLN A 107 -8.15 -3.83 9.01
CA GLN A 107 -8.60 -4.30 7.70
C GLN A 107 -7.76 -5.48 7.21
N HIS A 108 -6.44 -5.38 7.28
CA HIS A 108 -5.54 -6.47 6.88
C HIS A 108 -5.74 -7.73 7.71
N GLN A 109 -5.97 -7.61 9.02
CA GLN A 109 -6.30 -8.76 9.87
C GLN A 109 -7.59 -9.45 9.43
N ARG A 110 -8.66 -8.69 9.15
CA ARG A 110 -9.92 -9.25 8.63
C ARG A 110 -9.74 -9.96 7.28
N THR A 111 -8.95 -9.37 6.37
CA THR A 111 -8.62 -10.00 5.09
C THR A 111 -7.84 -11.29 5.28
N ASN A 112 -6.85 -11.31 6.17
CA ASN A 112 -6.06 -12.51 6.45
C ASN A 112 -6.89 -13.65 7.04
N ILE A 113 -7.81 -13.35 7.96
CA ILE A 113 -8.76 -14.34 8.50
C ILE A 113 -9.59 -14.94 7.35
N THR A 114 -10.15 -14.09 6.49
CA THR A 114 -10.96 -14.53 5.34
C THR A 114 -10.16 -15.39 4.35
N LEU A 115 -8.90 -15.04 4.09
CA LEU A 115 -8.03 -15.81 3.21
C LEU A 115 -7.67 -17.16 3.81
N ASN A 116 -7.38 -17.23 5.11
CA ASN A 116 -7.13 -18.49 5.80
C ASN A 116 -8.35 -19.41 5.76
N ASP A 117 -9.56 -18.88 5.96
CA ASP A 117 -10.80 -19.66 5.85
C ASP A 117 -10.98 -20.23 4.44
N ARG A 118 -10.67 -19.43 3.41
CA ARG A 118 -10.72 -19.90 2.01
C ARG A 118 -9.66 -20.95 1.70
N LEU A 119 -8.44 -20.77 2.18
CA LEU A 119 -7.37 -21.76 2.03
C LEU A 119 -7.75 -23.07 2.70
N LEU A 120 -8.26 -23.01 3.93
CA LEU A 120 -8.73 -24.20 4.64
C LEU A 120 -9.90 -24.87 3.89
N ALA A 121 -10.83 -24.08 3.34
CA ALA A 121 -11.89 -24.62 2.49
C ALA A 121 -11.34 -25.29 1.22
N CYS A 122 -10.27 -24.77 0.61
CA CYS A 122 -9.59 -25.41 -0.51
C CYS A 122 -8.83 -26.69 -0.12
N GLU A 123 -8.20 -26.72 1.06
CA GLU A 123 -7.49 -27.89 1.57
C GLU A 123 -8.43 -29.02 1.98
N THR A 124 -9.58 -28.65 2.55
CA THR A 124 -10.63 -29.58 3.00
C THR A 124 -11.67 -29.90 1.93
N ALA A 125 -11.66 -29.16 0.82
CA ALA A 125 -12.47 -29.48 -0.34
C ALA A 125 -12.17 -30.94 -0.74
N PRO A 126 -13.20 -31.74 -1.07
CA PRO A 126 -12.99 -33.08 -1.58
C PRO A 126 -12.06 -32.98 -2.78
N ARG A 127 -10.84 -33.50 -2.65
CA ARG A 127 -9.96 -33.73 -3.80
C ARG A 127 -10.80 -34.53 -4.79
N THR A 128 -10.83 -34.07 -6.04
CA THR A 128 -11.65 -34.64 -7.10
C THR A 128 -11.60 -36.16 -7.01
N ASP A 129 -12.78 -36.77 -6.91
CA ASP A 129 -12.94 -38.20 -6.70
C ASP A 129 -11.99 -38.98 -7.64
N PRO A 130 -11.02 -39.75 -7.11
CA PRO A 130 -10.07 -40.47 -7.94
C PRO A 130 -10.77 -41.39 -8.94
N ASP A 131 -11.96 -41.89 -8.61
CA ASP A 131 -12.76 -42.73 -9.51
C ASP A 131 -13.32 -41.91 -10.68
N ARG A 132 -13.67 -40.64 -10.44
CA ARG A 132 -14.09 -39.71 -11.50
C ARG A 132 -12.94 -39.32 -12.41
N ILE A 133 -11.73 -39.14 -11.87
CA ILE A 133 -10.52 -38.91 -12.68
C ILE A 133 -10.25 -40.12 -13.57
N ALA A 134 -10.23 -41.32 -12.99
CA ALA A 134 -10.03 -42.56 -13.74
C ALA A 134 -11.10 -42.77 -14.83
N ALA A 135 -12.35 -42.44 -14.56
CA ALA A 135 -13.42 -42.49 -15.55
C ALA A 135 -13.22 -41.51 -16.71
N LEU A 136 -12.73 -40.28 -16.44
CA LEU A 136 -12.43 -39.30 -17.47
C LEU A 136 -11.22 -39.71 -18.31
N GLU A 137 -10.16 -40.24 -17.70
CA GLU A 137 -8.99 -40.74 -18.42
C GLU A 137 -9.34 -41.92 -19.34
N ALA A 138 -10.18 -42.84 -18.87
CA ALA A 138 -10.69 -43.95 -19.69
C ALA A 138 -11.53 -43.43 -20.87
N GLU A 139 -12.36 -42.41 -20.65
CA GLU A 139 -13.16 -41.81 -21.73
C GLU A 139 -12.28 -41.07 -22.75
N VAL A 140 -11.23 -40.36 -22.31
CA VAL A 140 -10.24 -39.76 -23.21
C VAL A 140 -9.57 -40.85 -24.05
N ALA A 141 -9.07 -41.92 -23.44
CA ALA A 141 -8.44 -43.02 -24.16
C ALA A 141 -9.39 -43.62 -25.22
N ARG A 142 -10.66 -43.82 -24.86
CA ARG A 142 -11.70 -44.31 -25.77
C ARG A 142 -11.95 -43.34 -26.93
N LEU A 143 -12.01 -42.04 -26.68
CA LEU A 143 -12.20 -41.03 -27.72
C LEU A 143 -10.98 -40.94 -28.63
N THR A 144 -9.77 -41.01 -28.09
CA THR A 144 -8.52 -41.04 -28.86
C THR A 144 -8.47 -42.27 -29.77
N GLU A 145 -8.83 -43.45 -29.25
CA GLU A 145 -8.91 -44.67 -30.04
C GLU A 145 -9.96 -44.57 -31.16
N ARG A 146 -11.14 -44.01 -30.84
CA ARG A 146 -12.20 -43.78 -31.84
C ARG A 146 -11.76 -42.80 -32.94
N LEU A 147 -11.02 -41.75 -32.59
CA LEU A 147 -10.48 -40.79 -33.55
C LEU A 147 -9.42 -41.44 -34.45
N ALA A 148 -8.47 -42.18 -33.86
CA ALA A 148 -7.47 -42.93 -34.60
C ALA A 148 -8.12 -43.93 -35.58
N ASN A 149 -9.14 -44.67 -35.13
CA ASN A 149 -9.88 -45.62 -35.96
C ASN A 149 -10.74 -44.97 -37.05
N ALA A 150 -11.14 -43.71 -36.87
CA ALA A 150 -11.83 -42.93 -37.90
C ALA A 150 -10.88 -42.40 -38.98
N GLY A 151 -9.58 -42.74 -38.94
CA GLY A 151 -8.56 -42.16 -39.82
C GLY A 151 -8.25 -40.70 -39.50
N LEU A 152 -8.88 -40.15 -38.45
CA LEU A 152 -8.52 -38.89 -37.81
C LEU A 152 -7.39 -39.19 -36.81
N GLY A 153 -6.28 -39.73 -37.33
CA GLY A 153 -5.00 -39.65 -36.63
C GLY A 153 -4.62 -38.18 -36.49
N ALA A 154 -3.73 -37.86 -35.54
CA ALA A 154 -3.12 -36.54 -35.49
C ALA A 154 -2.43 -36.30 -36.84
N GLU A 155 -3.09 -35.55 -37.73
CA GLU A 155 -2.42 -34.97 -38.89
C GLU A 155 -1.22 -34.18 -38.37
N PRO A 156 -0.08 -34.13 -39.10
CA PRO A 156 1.00 -33.20 -38.79
C PRO A 156 0.40 -31.80 -38.79
N GLY A 157 0.07 -31.31 -37.60
CA GLY A 157 -0.86 -30.22 -37.42
C GLY A 157 -0.21 -29.14 -36.61
N TYR A 158 -0.30 -27.92 -37.11
CA TYR A 158 0.03 -26.76 -36.31
C TYR A 158 -0.99 -26.58 -35.18
N GLY A 159 -0.54 -26.02 -34.06
CA GLY A 159 -1.40 -25.66 -32.94
C GLY A 159 -0.92 -24.38 -32.27
N TYR A 160 -1.85 -23.68 -31.61
CA TYR A 160 -1.51 -22.52 -30.79
C TYR A 160 -0.71 -22.94 -29.55
N ALA A 161 0.43 -22.30 -29.29
CA ALA A 161 1.09 -22.41 -28.00
C ALA A 161 0.14 -21.92 -26.90
N GLY A 162 0.01 -22.70 -25.83
CA GLY A 162 -0.97 -22.43 -24.78
C GLY A 162 -2.43 -22.75 -25.15
N GLY A 163 -2.68 -23.40 -26.29
CA GLY A 163 -3.97 -24.04 -26.60
C GLY A 163 -5.10 -23.12 -27.06
N SER A 164 -4.88 -21.81 -27.18
CA SER A 164 -5.89 -20.86 -27.65
C SER A 164 -5.28 -19.72 -28.46
N VAL A 165 -6.11 -19.01 -29.23
CA VAL A 165 -5.71 -17.84 -30.02
C VAL A 165 -5.10 -16.76 -29.12
N TRP A 166 -5.76 -16.42 -28.02
CA TRP A 166 -5.34 -15.36 -27.10
C TRP A 166 -4.06 -15.70 -26.33
N SER A 167 -3.84 -16.97 -26.00
CA SER A 167 -2.63 -17.38 -25.29
C SER A 167 -1.40 -17.52 -26.19
N SER A 168 -1.60 -17.57 -27.52
CA SER A 168 -0.51 -17.68 -28.50
C SER A 168 -0.10 -16.35 -29.12
N PHE A 169 -0.97 -15.34 -29.10
CA PHE A 169 -0.67 -14.02 -29.66
C PHE A 169 0.09 -13.18 -28.63
N VAL A 170 1.39 -13.02 -28.85
CA VAL A 170 2.27 -12.38 -27.86
C VAL A 170 3.27 -11.45 -28.51
N ALA A 171 3.65 -10.43 -27.74
CA ALA A 171 4.76 -9.55 -28.04
C ALA A 171 6.10 -10.28 -27.94
N GLY A 172 7.12 -9.79 -28.65
CA GLY A 172 8.46 -10.37 -28.69
C GLY A 172 9.16 -10.45 -27.33
N ASP A 173 8.86 -9.54 -26.40
CA ASP A 173 9.38 -9.56 -25.03
C ASP A 173 8.73 -10.62 -24.13
N GLU A 174 7.54 -11.10 -24.48
CA GLU A 174 6.85 -12.21 -23.81
C GLU A 174 7.09 -13.57 -24.48
N LEU A 175 7.82 -13.60 -25.60
CA LEU A 175 8.02 -14.77 -26.43
C LEU A 175 8.62 -15.95 -25.65
N ASP A 176 9.66 -15.71 -24.84
CA ASP A 176 10.33 -16.76 -24.05
C ASP A 176 9.39 -17.37 -22.99
N ARG A 177 8.45 -16.57 -22.45
CA ARG A 177 7.48 -17.04 -21.45
C ARG A 177 6.48 -18.02 -22.05
N VAL A 178 6.01 -17.76 -23.27
CA VAL A 178 5.00 -18.59 -23.95
C VAL A 178 5.61 -19.72 -24.74
N GLN A 179 6.75 -19.49 -25.40
CA GLN A 179 7.53 -20.53 -26.06
C GLN A 179 8.06 -21.54 -25.04
N GLY A 180 8.65 -21.07 -23.93
CA GLY A 180 9.18 -21.94 -22.88
C GLY A 180 10.09 -23.04 -23.43
N SER A 181 9.71 -24.30 -23.19
CA SER A 181 10.40 -25.49 -23.71
C SER A 181 9.75 -26.12 -24.94
N LEU A 182 8.81 -25.42 -25.58
CA LEU A 182 8.13 -25.92 -26.77
C LEU A 182 9.10 -25.93 -27.97
N PRO A 183 8.85 -26.81 -28.97
CA PRO A 183 9.59 -26.77 -30.22
C PRO A 183 9.42 -25.42 -30.91
N ARG A 184 10.53 -24.85 -31.38
CA ARG A 184 10.53 -23.62 -32.17
C ARG A 184 10.18 -23.95 -33.62
N LEU A 185 9.32 -23.13 -34.21
CA LEU A 185 8.92 -23.26 -35.61
C LEU A 185 10.03 -22.72 -36.51
N PRO A 186 10.66 -23.54 -37.37
CA PRO A 186 11.77 -23.06 -38.18
C PRO A 186 11.25 -22.25 -39.39
N VAL A 187 12.10 -21.43 -39.98
CA VAL A 187 11.70 -20.47 -41.05
C VAL A 187 11.12 -21.16 -42.29
N GLU A 188 11.50 -22.40 -42.57
CA GLU A 188 11.04 -23.16 -43.73
C GLU A 188 9.55 -23.51 -43.65
N ASP A 189 9.02 -23.59 -42.43
CA ASP A 189 7.63 -23.96 -42.15
C ASP A 189 6.69 -22.75 -42.07
N CYS A 190 7.23 -21.54 -42.25
CA CYS A 190 6.49 -20.28 -42.32
C CYS A 190 5.29 -20.33 -43.28
N PRO A 191 5.42 -20.78 -44.55
CA PRO A 191 4.29 -20.82 -45.49
C PRO A 191 3.13 -21.70 -45.00
N ALA A 192 3.46 -22.91 -44.53
CA ALA A 192 2.46 -23.89 -44.11
C ALA A 192 1.77 -23.47 -42.79
N ALA A 193 2.50 -22.83 -41.87
CA ALA A 193 1.92 -22.26 -40.66
C ALA A 193 0.96 -21.09 -40.97
N LEU A 194 1.28 -20.24 -41.95
CA LEU A 194 0.38 -19.18 -42.41
C LEU A 194 -0.85 -19.72 -43.15
N ASP A 195 -0.70 -20.76 -43.97
CA ASP A 195 -1.84 -21.45 -44.60
C ASP A 195 -2.78 -22.03 -43.53
N TRP A 196 -2.21 -22.70 -42.52
CA TRP A 196 -2.97 -23.23 -41.41
C TRP A 196 -3.70 -22.14 -40.62
N LEU A 197 -3.02 -21.02 -40.33
CA LEU A 197 -3.61 -19.91 -39.60
C LEU A 197 -4.76 -19.25 -40.40
N ALA A 198 -4.60 -19.15 -41.72
CA ALA A 198 -5.62 -18.62 -42.63
C ALA A 198 -6.84 -19.53 -42.78
N ALA A 199 -6.65 -20.85 -42.65
CA ALA A 199 -7.73 -21.85 -42.69
C ALA A 199 -8.57 -21.91 -41.41
N GLN A 200 -8.16 -21.23 -40.32
CA GLN A 200 -8.95 -21.17 -39.10
C GLN A 200 -10.16 -20.25 -39.29
N ASP A 201 -11.36 -20.70 -38.89
CA ASP A 201 -12.60 -19.91 -38.93
C ASP A 201 -12.86 -19.14 -37.60
N GLY A 202 -13.85 -18.25 -37.57
CA GLY A 202 -14.33 -17.56 -36.35
C GLY A 202 -14.02 -16.05 -36.25
N ALA A 203 -14.38 -15.45 -35.10
CA ALA A 203 -14.25 -14.01 -34.83
C ALA A 203 -12.79 -13.49 -34.83
N ASP A 204 -11.81 -14.40 -34.73
CA ASP A 204 -10.40 -14.04 -34.64
C ASP A 204 -9.71 -13.87 -36.00
N ARG A 205 -10.43 -13.98 -37.13
CA ARG A 205 -9.88 -13.79 -38.49
C ARG A 205 -9.14 -12.44 -38.66
N ALA A 206 -9.54 -11.41 -37.93
CA ALA A 206 -8.99 -10.06 -38.05
C ALA A 206 -7.57 -9.90 -37.44
N VAL A 207 -7.14 -10.79 -36.56
CA VAL A 207 -5.84 -10.73 -35.85
C VAL A 207 -4.82 -11.77 -36.34
N ARG A 208 -5.17 -12.56 -37.36
CA ARG A 208 -4.48 -13.77 -37.80
C ARG A 208 -3.61 -13.56 -39.05
N THR A 209 -2.52 -12.81 -38.97
CA THR A 209 -1.65 -12.59 -40.15
C THR A 209 -0.16 -12.83 -39.93
N GLU A 210 0.28 -12.97 -38.68
CA GLU A 210 1.69 -13.02 -38.34
C GLU A 210 1.99 -14.19 -37.39
N VAL A 211 3.10 -14.90 -37.64
CA VAL A 211 3.55 -16.06 -36.88
C VAL A 211 5.02 -15.88 -36.48
N TRP A 212 5.36 -16.26 -35.27
CA TRP A 212 6.75 -16.34 -34.82
C TRP A 212 7.44 -17.55 -35.43
N VAL A 213 8.59 -17.32 -36.08
CA VAL A 213 9.47 -18.36 -36.62
C VAL A 213 10.91 -18.10 -36.21
N TRP A 214 11.78 -19.11 -36.28
CA TRP A 214 13.15 -19.04 -35.79
C TRP A 214 14.16 -19.38 -36.88
N ASP A 215 15.11 -18.47 -37.10
CA ASP A 215 16.34 -18.70 -37.84
C ASP A 215 17.45 -19.02 -36.84
N GLY A 216 17.63 -20.31 -36.56
CA GLY A 216 18.44 -20.81 -35.46
C GLY A 216 17.90 -20.35 -34.10
N GLU A 217 18.64 -19.48 -33.41
CA GLU A 217 18.24 -18.89 -32.12
C GLU A 217 17.51 -17.56 -32.28
N THR A 218 17.45 -17.00 -33.50
CA THR A 218 16.94 -15.64 -33.71
C THR A 218 15.46 -15.67 -34.09
N PRO A 219 14.57 -15.05 -33.30
CA PRO A 219 13.15 -14.95 -33.67
C PRO A 219 12.96 -13.99 -34.85
N GLN A 220 12.03 -14.33 -35.73
CA GLN A 220 11.61 -13.60 -36.91
C GLN A 220 10.09 -13.62 -36.97
N ILE A 221 9.51 -12.66 -37.67
CA ILE A 221 8.07 -12.62 -37.93
C ILE A 221 7.82 -13.05 -39.36
N CYS A 222 7.04 -14.11 -39.49
CA CYS A 222 6.53 -14.63 -40.73
C CYS A 222 5.13 -14.04 -40.98
N ARG A 223 4.93 -13.37 -42.12
CA ARG A 223 3.63 -12.78 -42.50
C ARG A 223 3.43 -12.77 -44.01
N ARG A 224 2.18 -12.62 -44.47
CA ARG A 224 1.90 -12.45 -45.90
C ARG A 224 2.06 -10.99 -46.34
N GLY A 225 2.76 -10.78 -47.45
CA GLY A 225 2.84 -9.49 -48.13
C GLY A 225 1.54 -9.12 -48.85
N ALA A 226 1.53 -7.95 -49.49
CA ALA A 226 0.40 -7.47 -50.28
C ALA A 226 0.10 -8.36 -51.52
N ASP A 227 1.06 -9.18 -51.93
CA ASP A 227 0.97 -10.17 -52.99
C ASP A 227 0.64 -11.58 -52.47
N GLU A 228 0.21 -11.69 -51.21
CA GLU A 228 -0.08 -12.93 -50.48
C GLU A 228 1.12 -13.89 -50.29
N THR A 229 2.33 -13.47 -50.67
CA THR A 229 3.54 -14.28 -50.51
C THR A 229 4.03 -14.24 -49.05
N PRO A 230 4.46 -15.39 -48.48
CA PRO A 230 5.12 -15.40 -47.17
C PRO A 230 6.43 -14.61 -47.22
N GLY A 231 6.58 -13.68 -46.29
CA GLY A 231 7.78 -12.89 -46.09
C GLY A 231 8.23 -12.92 -44.63
N LEU A 232 9.55 -12.84 -44.43
CA LEU A 232 10.15 -12.73 -43.11
C LEU A 232 10.52 -11.28 -42.82
N ALA A 233 10.24 -10.84 -41.61
CA ALA A 233 10.65 -9.56 -41.08
C ALA A 233 11.44 -9.74 -39.78
N PRO A 234 12.52 -8.96 -39.55
CA PRO A 234 13.21 -8.94 -38.27
C PRO A 234 12.25 -8.64 -37.13
N ALA A 235 12.30 -9.47 -36.09
CA ALA A 235 11.52 -9.32 -34.87
C ALA A 235 11.92 -8.05 -34.11
N ARG A 236 10.94 -7.24 -33.70
CA ARG A 236 11.13 -6.19 -32.67
C ARG A 236 10.44 -6.60 -31.37
N PRO A 237 10.90 -6.13 -30.21
CA PRO A 237 10.31 -6.50 -28.91
C PRO A 237 8.80 -6.22 -28.81
N GLN A 238 8.33 -5.16 -29.47
CA GLN A 238 6.93 -4.74 -29.46
C GLN A 238 6.06 -5.37 -30.56
N ASP A 239 6.64 -6.13 -31.46
CA ASP A 239 5.86 -6.78 -32.51
C ASP A 239 5.09 -7.95 -31.91
N GLU A 240 3.85 -8.15 -32.34
CA GLU A 240 2.96 -9.19 -31.82
C GLU A 240 2.63 -10.19 -32.93
N ALA A 241 2.83 -11.47 -32.65
CA ALA A 241 2.53 -12.55 -33.59
C ALA A 241 2.11 -13.81 -32.84
N HIS A 242 1.54 -14.78 -33.57
CA HIS A 242 1.16 -16.06 -32.99
C HIS A 242 2.37 -16.97 -32.82
N VAL A 243 2.52 -17.58 -31.63
CA VAL A 243 3.40 -18.71 -31.42
C VAL A 243 2.67 -19.98 -31.82
N VAL A 244 3.12 -20.60 -32.91
CA VAL A 244 2.55 -21.82 -33.47
C VAL A 244 3.54 -22.96 -33.30
N ILE A 245 3.06 -24.12 -32.88
CA ILE A 245 3.87 -25.32 -32.61
C ILE A 245 3.39 -26.50 -33.45
N PHE A 246 4.31 -27.41 -33.77
CA PHE A 246 3.96 -28.73 -34.26
C PHE A 246 3.29 -29.56 -33.16
N ARG A 247 2.20 -30.26 -33.50
CA ARG A 247 1.53 -31.23 -32.64
C ARG A 247 1.84 -32.66 -33.05
#